data_AF-A0A7V8XVZ1-F1
#
_entry.id   AF-A0A7V8XVZ1-F1
#
_cell.length_a   1.000
_cell.length_b   1.000
_cell.length_c   1.000
_cell.angle_alpha   90.00
_cell.angle_beta   90.00
_cell.angle_gamma   90.00
#
_symmetry.space_group_name_H-M   'P 1'
#
loop_
_entity.id
_entity.type
_entity.pdbx_description
1 polymer ?
#
loop_
_entity_poly.entity_id
_entity_poly.type
_entity_poly.pdbx_seq_one_letter_code
_entity_poly.pdbx_strand_id
1 'polypeptide(L)'
;MNDQQAIDHDALSTVDIGEQAYRQSRDLAILRLTSSRMKGWPAGEAISVLEDWVADPEVSLRKDALRNYLRLGADALQKHEPAIAQTMRLLANRNHGLDYQRYPGGVGVVLRNRRRIRATGAPPVLPSIDDGDDATSLTTRDKPIRLRDHTEHVRHEVEHACRLLPVAQWAGLLQTAADLHDWGKADERFQALLINGDRSDAWAQPTLWAKSGRMAATRAERRAARRRAGLPDNFRHEMLSLQLAQVGLDRLPDDANARDLVLHLIASHHGAARPFAPVVLDNDPPDVSLVAVGVDCALTADQRRTNPPHRLDSGIAERFWKLNRRFGWWGLAYLEAILRLADQRASQREDDNDPDVGAQPMEVAG
;
A
#
# COMPACT_ATOMS: atom_id res chain seq x y z
N MET A 1 -26.63 -17.99 -1.10
CA MET A 1 -27.49 -16.79 -0.97
C MET A 1 -26.57 -15.61 -1.22
N ASN A 2 -26.73 -14.94 -2.36
CA ASN A 2 -25.80 -13.93 -2.88
C ASN A 2 -25.78 -12.72 -1.95
N ASP A 3 -24.76 -12.63 -1.12
CA ASP A 3 -24.39 -11.38 -0.45
C ASP A 3 -23.55 -10.56 -1.44
N GLN A 4 -24.22 -10.10 -2.50
CA GLN A 4 -23.70 -9.07 -3.39
C GLN A 4 -23.85 -7.73 -2.65
N GLN A 5 -23.12 -7.59 -1.54
CA GLN A 5 -22.91 -6.29 -0.91
C GLN A 5 -22.37 -5.37 -2.00
N ALA A 6 -23.08 -4.27 -2.22
CA ALA A 6 -22.82 -3.30 -3.28
C ALA A 6 -21.32 -3.05 -3.37
N ILE A 7 -20.76 -3.35 -4.53
CA ILE A 7 -19.34 -3.20 -4.76
C ILE A 7 -19.02 -1.71 -4.63
N ASP A 8 -18.17 -1.35 -3.67
CA ASP A 8 -17.74 0.04 -3.41
C ASP A 8 -16.75 0.57 -4.48
N HIS A 9 -16.77 -0.06 -5.66
CA HIS A 9 -16.05 0.40 -6.83
C HIS A 9 -16.44 1.83 -7.17
N ASP A 10 -17.73 2.17 -7.03
CA ASP A 10 -18.24 3.48 -7.41
C ASP A 10 -17.64 4.58 -6.51
N ALA A 11 -17.53 4.38 -5.19
CA ALA A 11 -17.01 5.44 -4.30
C ALA A 11 -15.49 5.64 -4.39
N LEU A 12 -14.69 4.62 -4.71
CA LEU A 12 -13.27 4.83 -5.01
C LEU A 12 -13.05 5.37 -6.42
N SER A 13 -13.83 4.92 -7.40
CA SER A 13 -13.67 5.36 -8.79
C SER A 13 -13.96 6.84 -9.00
N THR A 14 -14.82 7.44 -8.17
CA THR A 14 -15.12 8.88 -8.19
C THR A 14 -13.96 9.72 -7.66
N VAL A 15 -13.07 9.13 -6.88
CA VAL A 15 -11.91 9.80 -6.28
C VAL A 15 -10.57 9.39 -6.88
N ASP A 16 -10.59 8.38 -7.74
CA ASP A 16 -9.42 7.77 -8.33
C ASP A 16 -8.85 8.65 -9.47
N ILE A 17 -7.79 9.39 -9.14
CA ILE A 17 -7.03 10.24 -10.07
C ILE A 17 -5.86 9.50 -10.73
N GLY A 18 -5.86 8.17 -10.73
CA GLY A 18 -4.75 7.33 -11.18
C GLY A 18 -4.26 7.65 -12.60
N GLU A 19 -5.15 7.96 -13.55
CA GLU A 19 -4.75 8.36 -14.91
C GLU A 19 -3.94 9.65 -14.93
N GLN A 20 -4.38 10.65 -14.17
CA GLN A 20 -3.72 11.95 -14.12
C GLN A 20 -2.37 11.83 -13.41
N ALA A 21 -2.33 11.13 -12.26
CA ALA A 21 -1.11 10.90 -11.50
C ALA A 21 -0.07 10.11 -12.32
N TYR A 22 -0.50 9.08 -13.05
CA TYR A 22 0.39 8.31 -13.93
C TYR A 22 0.94 9.18 -15.08
N ARG A 23 0.09 10.04 -15.66
CA ARG A 23 0.52 10.96 -16.72
C ARG A 23 1.53 11.97 -16.22
N GLN A 24 1.32 12.55 -15.04
CA GLN A 24 2.23 13.52 -14.44
C GLN A 24 3.58 12.87 -14.06
N SER A 25 3.55 11.66 -13.48
CA SER A 25 4.76 11.00 -12.99
C SER A 25 5.57 10.27 -14.06
N ARG A 26 4.92 9.68 -15.06
CA ARG A 26 5.59 8.83 -16.09
C ARG A 26 5.64 9.44 -17.48
N ASP A 27 4.94 10.55 -17.71
CA ASP A 27 4.72 11.14 -19.05
C ASP A 27 4.09 10.14 -20.04
N LEU A 28 3.24 9.25 -19.52
CA LEU A 28 2.53 8.21 -20.27
C LEU A 28 1.02 8.32 -20.03
N ALA A 29 0.22 8.02 -21.04
CA ALA A 29 -1.22 7.88 -20.89
C ALA A 29 -1.53 6.45 -20.48
N ILE A 30 -2.32 6.31 -19.42
CA ILE A 30 -2.99 5.08 -19.03
C ILE A 30 -4.48 5.36 -18.99
N LEU A 31 -5.32 4.39 -19.34
CA LEU A 31 -6.77 4.46 -19.21
C LEU A 31 -7.29 3.11 -18.72
N ARG A 32 -8.02 3.10 -17.61
CA ARG A 32 -8.68 1.91 -17.08
C ARG A 32 -10.15 1.95 -17.48
N LEU A 33 -10.59 0.95 -18.22
CA LEU A 33 -11.97 0.77 -18.62
C LEU A 33 -12.56 -0.43 -17.87
N THR A 34 -13.67 -0.19 -17.18
CA THR A 34 -14.50 -1.22 -16.53
C THR A 34 -15.95 -0.87 -16.81
N SER A 35 -16.85 -1.86 -16.77
CA SER A 35 -18.29 -1.61 -16.94
C SER A 35 -18.82 -0.62 -15.90
N SER A 36 -18.31 -0.65 -14.66
CA SER A 36 -18.68 0.31 -13.62
C SER A 36 -18.28 1.75 -13.97
N ARG A 37 -17.08 1.94 -14.51
CA ARG A 37 -16.58 3.28 -14.85
C ARG A 37 -17.26 3.89 -16.07
N MET A 38 -17.67 3.04 -17.00
CA MET A 38 -18.39 3.46 -18.21
C MET A 38 -19.87 3.73 -17.93
N LYS A 39 -20.38 3.31 -16.77
CA LYS A 39 -21.76 3.56 -16.34
C LYS A 39 -22.02 5.08 -16.27
N GLY A 40 -23.00 5.54 -17.04
CA GLY A 40 -23.39 6.95 -17.10
C GLY A 40 -22.64 7.76 -18.16
N TRP A 41 -21.76 7.13 -18.95
CA TRP A 41 -21.22 7.77 -20.15
C TRP A 41 -22.33 8.00 -21.18
N PRO A 42 -22.23 9.06 -22.01
CA PRO A 42 -23.24 9.35 -23.03
C PRO A 42 -23.35 8.18 -24.00
N ALA A 43 -24.60 7.75 -24.25
CA ALA A 43 -24.88 6.68 -25.19
C ALA A 43 -24.42 7.07 -26.60
N GLY A 44 -23.74 6.14 -27.27
CA GLY A 44 -23.27 6.31 -28.63
C GLY A 44 -22.59 5.04 -29.14
N GLU A 45 -22.52 4.88 -30.47
CA GLU A 45 -21.96 3.68 -31.11
C GLU A 45 -20.55 3.36 -30.59
N ALA A 46 -19.69 4.38 -30.50
CA ALA A 46 -18.32 4.19 -30.04
C ALA A 46 -18.22 3.75 -28.57
N ILE A 47 -19.09 4.24 -27.69
CA ILE A 47 -19.10 3.84 -26.29
C ILE A 47 -19.62 2.42 -26.16
N SER A 48 -20.73 2.09 -26.85
CA SER A 48 -21.31 0.73 -26.86
C SER A 48 -20.30 -0.31 -27.33
N VAL A 49 -19.57 -0.05 -28.42
CA VAL A 49 -18.55 -0.99 -28.92
C VAL A 49 -17.40 -1.16 -27.91
N LEU A 50 -17.01 -0.09 -27.21
CA LEU A 50 -16.00 -0.19 -26.16
C LEU A 50 -16.52 -0.96 -24.94
N GLU A 51 -17.79 -0.78 -24.56
CA GLU A 51 -18.42 -1.52 -23.46
C GLU A 51 -18.46 -3.02 -23.76
N ASP A 52 -18.93 -3.40 -24.96
CA ASP A 52 -18.98 -4.79 -25.41
C ASP A 52 -17.57 -5.40 -25.43
N TRP A 53 -16.60 -4.68 -25.96
CA TRP A 53 -15.20 -5.13 -26.00
C TRP A 53 -14.59 -5.28 -24.61
N VAL A 54 -14.96 -4.43 -23.65
CA VAL A 54 -14.50 -4.53 -22.26
C VAL A 54 -15.16 -5.70 -21.55
N ALA A 55 -16.46 -5.92 -21.77
CA ALA A 55 -17.25 -6.95 -21.11
C ALA A 55 -16.95 -8.38 -21.60
N ASP A 56 -16.58 -8.54 -22.87
CA ASP A 56 -16.32 -9.85 -23.47
C ASP A 56 -14.85 -9.98 -23.93
N PRO A 57 -14.05 -10.87 -23.29
CA PRO A 57 -12.70 -11.19 -23.70
C PRO A 57 -12.58 -11.74 -25.13
N GLU A 58 -13.60 -12.45 -25.62
CA GLU A 58 -13.63 -13.08 -26.95
C GLU A 58 -13.83 -12.03 -28.06
N VAL A 59 -14.41 -10.88 -27.73
CA VAL A 59 -14.50 -9.76 -28.65
C VAL A 59 -13.11 -9.18 -28.86
N SER A 60 -12.63 -9.24 -30.10
CA SER A 60 -11.32 -8.74 -30.50
C SER A 60 -11.45 -7.51 -31.38
N LEU A 61 -10.90 -6.39 -30.90
CA LEU A 61 -10.76 -5.17 -31.69
C LEU A 61 -9.32 -5.05 -32.21
N ARG A 62 -9.19 -4.94 -33.54
CA ARG A 62 -7.91 -4.55 -34.15
C ARG A 62 -7.48 -3.19 -33.61
N LYS A 63 -6.17 -2.99 -33.40
CA LYS A 63 -5.64 -1.74 -32.81
C LYS A 63 -6.07 -0.49 -33.56
N ASP A 64 -6.24 -0.55 -34.88
CA ASP A 64 -6.70 0.60 -35.66
C ASP A 64 -8.19 0.92 -35.46
N ALA A 65 -9.03 -0.11 -35.34
CA ALA A 65 -10.44 0.07 -34.96
C ALA A 65 -10.55 0.62 -33.54
N LEU A 66 -9.79 0.06 -32.59
CA LEU A 66 -9.75 0.54 -31.21
C LEU A 66 -9.34 2.02 -31.13
N ARG A 67 -8.32 2.45 -31.89
CA ARG A 67 -7.95 3.88 -31.98
C ARG A 67 -9.08 4.75 -32.51
N ASN A 68 -9.85 4.26 -33.48
CA ASN A 68 -10.98 4.99 -34.03
C ASN A 68 -12.09 5.16 -32.98
N TYR A 69 -12.47 4.08 -32.30
CA TYR A 69 -13.48 4.13 -31.23
C TYR A 69 -13.03 4.97 -30.03
N LEU A 70 -11.74 4.93 -29.66
CA LEU A 70 -11.20 5.83 -28.64
C LEU A 70 -11.31 7.31 -29.05
N ARG A 71 -11.07 7.64 -30.33
CA ARG A 71 -11.21 9.02 -30.82
C ARG A 71 -12.67 9.49 -30.79
N LEU A 72 -13.57 8.66 -31.32
CA LEU A 72 -15.01 8.96 -31.33
C LEU A 72 -15.58 9.04 -29.91
N GLY A 73 -15.19 8.12 -29.03
CA GLY A 73 -15.55 8.13 -27.62
C GLY A 73 -15.02 9.36 -26.88
N ALA A 74 -13.80 9.82 -27.20
CA ALA A 74 -13.25 11.04 -26.64
C ALA A 74 -14.09 12.28 -27.00
N ASP A 75 -14.60 12.35 -28.22
CA ASP A 75 -15.41 13.48 -28.66
C ASP A 75 -16.79 13.47 -27.99
N ALA A 76 -17.39 12.29 -27.77
CA ALA A 76 -18.61 12.13 -26.99
C ALA A 76 -18.41 12.52 -25.50
N LEU A 77 -17.27 12.14 -24.91
CA LEU A 77 -16.95 12.40 -23.52
C LEU A 77 -16.41 13.81 -23.24
N GLN A 78 -16.08 14.61 -24.27
CA GLN A 78 -15.41 15.90 -24.08
C GLN A 78 -16.11 16.84 -23.09
N LYS A 79 -17.45 16.84 -23.06
CA LYS A 79 -18.25 17.69 -22.19
C LYS A 79 -18.54 17.06 -20.81
N HIS A 80 -18.48 15.75 -20.71
CA HIS A 80 -18.85 15.00 -19.49
C HIS A 80 -17.61 14.66 -18.66
N GLU A 81 -16.58 14.13 -19.31
CA GLU A 81 -15.36 13.62 -18.71
C GLU A 81 -14.12 14.10 -19.50
N PRO A 82 -13.78 15.40 -19.43
CA PRO A 82 -12.73 16.00 -20.27
C PRO A 82 -11.35 15.37 -20.05
N ALA A 83 -11.04 14.93 -18.83
CA ALA A 83 -9.78 14.27 -18.51
C ALA A 83 -9.66 12.89 -19.18
N ILE A 84 -10.74 12.11 -19.16
CA ILE A 84 -10.82 10.80 -19.83
C ILE A 84 -10.78 10.98 -21.35
N ALA A 85 -11.54 11.94 -21.88
CA ALA A 85 -11.52 12.28 -23.30
C ALA A 85 -10.09 12.62 -23.77
N GLN A 86 -9.36 13.44 -23.01
CA GLN A 86 -7.97 13.74 -23.32
C GLN A 86 -7.09 12.49 -23.32
N THR A 87 -7.24 11.61 -22.32
CA THR A 87 -6.51 10.32 -22.26
C THR A 87 -6.80 9.46 -23.50
N MET A 88 -8.07 9.33 -23.87
CA MET A 88 -8.48 8.57 -25.05
C MET A 88 -7.85 9.12 -26.33
N ARG A 89 -7.79 10.45 -26.52
CA ARG A 89 -7.10 11.06 -27.67
C ARG A 89 -5.61 10.76 -27.68
N LEU A 90 -4.96 10.79 -26.52
CA LEU A 90 -3.53 10.46 -26.40
C LEU A 90 -3.24 8.99 -26.77
N LEU A 91 -4.11 8.07 -26.37
CA LEU A 91 -4.05 6.64 -26.70
C LEU A 91 -4.40 6.35 -28.16
N ALA A 92 -5.31 7.13 -28.75
CA ALA A 92 -5.68 7.04 -30.16
C ALA A 92 -4.57 7.54 -31.11
N ASN A 93 -3.65 8.36 -30.61
CA ASN A 93 -2.55 8.92 -31.40
C ASN A 93 -1.52 7.84 -31.77
N ARG A 94 -1.30 7.64 -33.08
CA ARG A 94 -0.36 6.65 -33.60
C ARG A 94 1.08 6.89 -33.17
N ASN A 95 1.47 8.14 -32.91
CA ASN A 95 2.84 8.51 -32.56
C ASN A 95 3.27 7.97 -31.20
N HIS A 96 2.34 7.76 -30.27
CA HIS A 96 2.64 7.30 -28.91
C HIS A 96 2.64 5.77 -28.75
N GLY A 97 2.11 5.05 -29.75
CA GLY A 97 1.84 3.61 -29.64
C GLY A 97 0.65 3.29 -28.72
N LEU A 98 0.10 2.09 -28.87
CA LEU A 98 -1.03 1.60 -28.07
C LEU A 98 -0.81 0.14 -27.68
N ASP A 99 -0.95 -0.11 -26.40
CA ASP A 99 -0.92 -1.42 -25.76
C ASP A 99 -2.09 -1.55 -24.79
N TYR A 100 -2.55 -2.76 -24.53
CA TYR A 100 -3.59 -2.99 -23.54
C TYR A 100 -3.42 -4.34 -22.85
N GLN A 101 -3.94 -4.43 -21.63
CA GLN A 101 -3.96 -5.64 -20.83
C GLN A 101 -5.34 -5.78 -20.19
N ARG A 102 -5.96 -6.95 -20.33
CA ARG A 102 -7.23 -7.26 -19.65
C ARG A 102 -6.96 -7.57 -18.18
N TYR A 103 -7.88 -7.19 -17.30
CA TYR A 103 -7.87 -7.66 -15.92
C TYR A 103 -8.05 -9.18 -15.87
N PRO A 104 -7.44 -9.85 -14.89
CA PRO A 104 -7.78 -11.24 -14.59
C PRO A 104 -9.29 -11.42 -14.43
N GLY A 105 -9.86 -12.44 -15.08
CA GLY A 105 -11.30 -12.69 -15.10
C GLY A 105 -12.11 -11.82 -16.07
N GLY A 106 -11.48 -10.99 -16.91
CA GLY A 106 -12.15 -10.28 -18.01
C GLY A 106 -13.00 -9.07 -17.59
N VAL A 107 -12.98 -8.67 -16.32
CA VAL A 107 -13.85 -7.62 -15.76
C VAL A 107 -13.42 -6.17 -16.10
N GLY A 108 -12.42 -5.99 -16.95
CA GLY A 108 -11.89 -4.68 -17.31
C GLY A 108 -10.66 -4.74 -18.21
N VAL A 109 -10.26 -3.58 -18.73
CA VAL A 109 -9.09 -3.42 -19.60
C VAL A 109 -8.30 -2.17 -19.21
N VAL A 110 -6.97 -2.31 -19.15
CA VAL A 110 -6.05 -1.19 -19.01
C VAL A 110 -5.40 -0.93 -20.35
N LEU A 111 -5.57 0.27 -20.88
CA LEU A 111 -4.88 0.76 -22.07
C LEU A 111 -3.72 1.65 -21.65
N ARG A 112 -2.61 1.56 -22.37
CA ARG A 112 -1.45 2.43 -22.17
C ARG A 112 -0.77 2.77 -23.49
N ASN A 113 -0.11 3.92 -23.53
CA ASN A 113 0.82 4.21 -24.61
C ASN A 113 2.21 3.62 -24.32
N ARG A 114 3.04 3.50 -25.36
CA ARG A 114 4.39 2.92 -25.25
C ARG A 114 5.51 3.97 -25.27
N ARG A 115 5.21 5.16 -25.78
CA ARG A 115 6.16 6.27 -25.89
C ARG A 115 5.64 7.46 -25.10
N ARG A 116 6.60 8.20 -24.54
CA ARG A 116 6.34 9.43 -23.80
C ARG A 116 5.61 10.47 -24.64
N ILE A 117 4.71 11.22 -24.00
CA ILE A 117 3.84 12.19 -24.67
C ILE A 117 4.62 13.46 -25.04
N ARG A 118 5.39 14.01 -24.09
CA ARG A 118 6.12 15.26 -24.30
C ARG A 118 7.52 15.04 -24.89
N ALA A 119 8.10 13.86 -24.67
CA ALA A 119 9.45 13.47 -25.12
C ALA A 119 10.60 14.40 -24.66
N THR A 120 10.30 15.47 -23.93
CA THR A 120 11.23 16.47 -23.40
C THR A 120 11.18 16.42 -21.87
N GLY A 121 12.36 16.31 -21.25
CA GLY A 121 12.52 16.21 -19.80
C GLY A 121 12.61 14.77 -19.28
N ALA A 122 13.50 14.56 -18.30
CA ALA A 122 13.44 13.38 -17.45
C ALA A 122 12.11 13.40 -16.68
N PRO A 123 11.47 12.24 -16.43
CA PRO A 123 10.33 12.21 -15.54
C PRO A 123 10.80 12.70 -14.17
N PRO A 124 9.90 13.24 -13.33
CA PRO A 124 10.25 13.49 -11.94
C PRO A 124 10.87 12.21 -11.37
N VAL A 125 12.09 12.33 -10.84
CA VAL A 125 12.75 11.23 -10.16
C VAL A 125 11.92 10.96 -8.91
N LEU A 126 11.07 9.94 -8.97
CA LEU A 126 10.47 9.42 -7.77
C LEU A 126 11.60 8.76 -6.97
N PRO A 127 11.73 9.05 -5.67
CA PRO A 127 12.69 8.34 -4.82
C PRO A 127 12.47 6.83 -4.98
N SER A 128 13.53 6.04 -4.82
CA SER A 128 13.41 4.58 -4.88
C SER A 128 12.33 4.15 -3.91
N ILE A 129 11.30 3.50 -4.44
CA ILE A 129 10.25 2.91 -3.63
C ILE A 129 10.94 1.83 -2.79
N ASP A 130 10.91 1.97 -1.47
CA ASP A 130 11.42 0.95 -0.56
C ASP A 130 10.55 -0.30 -0.72
N ASP A 131 11.04 -1.28 -1.49
CA ASP A 131 10.37 -2.56 -1.77
C ASP A 131 10.38 -3.52 -0.56
N GLY A 132 10.56 -2.98 0.65
CA GLY A 132 10.44 -3.71 1.91
C GLY A 132 11.66 -4.54 2.25
N ASP A 133 12.74 -4.42 1.49
CA ASP A 133 14.01 -4.58 2.16
C ASP A 133 14.08 -3.38 3.10
N ASP A 134 13.88 -3.62 4.40
CA ASP A 134 14.44 -2.79 5.47
C ASP A 134 15.99 -2.74 5.34
N ALA A 135 16.55 -2.62 4.14
CA ALA A 135 17.51 -1.58 3.81
C ALA A 135 16.87 -0.21 4.05
N THR A 136 16.37 0.02 5.28
CA THR A 136 17.03 0.91 6.23
C THR A 136 17.96 1.81 5.41
N SER A 137 17.38 2.92 4.99
CA SER A 137 18.09 3.95 4.24
C SER A 137 19.39 4.24 4.98
N LEU A 138 20.48 4.50 4.26
CA LEU A 138 21.75 4.93 4.84
C LEU A 138 21.53 6.19 5.68
N THR A 139 21.07 6.05 6.91
CA THR A 139 20.66 7.18 7.74
C THR A 139 21.84 7.57 8.59
N THR A 140 22.38 8.75 8.30
CA THR A 140 23.49 9.38 8.99
C THR A 140 23.07 10.01 10.32
N ARG A 141 22.15 9.37 11.07
CA ARG A 141 21.52 9.99 12.25
C ARG A 141 22.08 9.46 13.56
N ASP A 142 22.34 10.38 14.49
CA ASP A 142 22.88 10.06 15.82
C ASP A 142 21.81 9.71 16.87
N LYS A 143 20.53 10.06 16.67
CA LYS A 143 19.46 9.86 17.66
C LYS A 143 18.48 8.74 17.27
N PRO A 144 18.27 7.73 18.12
CA PRO A 144 17.28 6.67 17.89
C PRO A 144 15.85 7.18 18.13
N ILE A 145 14.87 6.53 17.50
CA ILE A 145 13.45 6.92 17.52
C ILE A 145 12.65 5.79 18.17
N ARG A 146 11.86 6.13 19.19
CA ARG A 146 11.04 5.12 19.88
C ARG A 146 9.91 4.68 18.98
N LEU A 147 9.54 3.41 19.11
CA LEU A 147 8.45 2.81 18.33
C LEU A 147 7.15 3.61 18.49
N ARG A 148 6.82 3.99 19.73
CA ARG A 148 5.64 4.82 20.03
C ARG A 148 5.66 6.17 19.34
N ASP A 149 6.81 6.85 19.33
CA ASP A 149 6.94 8.19 18.74
C ASP A 149 6.75 8.10 17.22
N HIS A 150 7.39 7.11 16.59
CA HIS A 150 7.23 6.84 15.17
C HIS A 150 5.77 6.51 14.80
N THR A 151 5.10 5.64 15.56
CA THR A 151 3.67 5.37 15.34
C THR A 151 2.84 6.66 15.35
N GLU A 152 3.08 7.58 16.29
CA GLU A 152 2.38 8.87 16.33
C GLU A 152 2.67 9.74 15.10
N HIS A 153 3.93 9.77 14.66
CA HIS A 153 4.30 10.49 13.43
C HIS A 153 3.58 9.93 12.20
N VAL A 154 3.49 8.61 12.07
CA VAL A 154 2.76 7.96 10.96
C VAL A 154 1.27 8.28 11.02
N ARG A 155 0.64 8.27 12.21
CA ARG A 155 -0.76 8.68 12.39
C ARG A 155 -0.99 10.13 11.95
N HIS A 156 -0.09 11.04 12.28
CA HIS A 156 -0.20 12.43 11.86
C HIS A 156 -0.12 12.56 10.32
N GLU A 157 0.77 11.82 9.66
CA GLU A 157 0.88 11.82 8.20
C GLU A 157 -0.34 11.19 7.53
N VAL A 158 -0.89 10.11 8.09
CA VAL A 158 -2.13 9.49 7.61
C VAL A 158 -3.30 10.47 7.76
N GLU A 159 -3.43 11.14 8.90
CA GLU A 159 -4.47 12.13 9.14
C GLU A 159 -4.37 13.29 8.14
N HIS A 160 -3.15 13.80 7.93
CA HIS A 160 -2.89 14.86 6.96
C HIS A 160 -3.23 14.43 5.53
N ALA A 161 -2.83 13.23 5.12
CA ALA A 161 -3.20 12.67 3.82
C ALA A 161 -4.72 12.52 3.67
N CYS A 162 -5.43 12.06 4.70
CA CYS A 162 -6.89 11.91 4.68
C CYS A 162 -7.65 13.24 4.60
N ARG A 163 -7.05 14.36 5.05
CA ARG A 163 -7.62 15.71 4.86
C ARG A 163 -7.45 16.24 3.44
N LEU A 164 -6.35 15.89 2.78
CA LEU A 164 -6.04 16.36 1.43
C LEU A 164 -6.67 15.49 0.34
N LEU A 165 -6.87 14.22 0.64
CA LEU A 165 -7.40 13.23 -0.28
C LEU A 165 -8.87 12.97 0.04
N PRO A 166 -9.71 12.72 -0.97
CA PRO A 166 -11.12 12.39 -0.80
C PRO A 166 -11.32 10.95 -0.30
N VAL A 167 -10.75 10.61 0.86
CA VAL A 167 -10.74 9.27 1.47
C VAL A 167 -11.30 9.28 2.89
N ALA A 168 -12.05 10.33 3.25
CA ALA A 168 -12.60 10.52 4.59
C ALA A 168 -13.36 9.28 5.12
N GLN A 169 -14.05 8.54 4.25
CA GLN A 169 -14.78 7.34 4.64
C GLN A 169 -13.89 6.17 5.11
N TRP A 170 -12.60 6.16 4.76
CA TRP A 170 -11.64 5.15 5.22
C TRP A 170 -10.64 5.70 6.24
N ALA A 171 -10.73 6.98 6.62
CA ALA A 171 -9.76 7.62 7.50
C ALA A 171 -9.61 6.87 8.83
N GLY A 172 -10.72 6.44 9.45
CA GLY A 172 -10.67 5.64 10.68
C GLY A 172 -9.92 4.32 10.51
N LEU A 173 -10.12 3.63 9.39
CA LEU A 173 -9.46 2.35 9.09
C LEU A 173 -7.97 2.52 8.79
N LEU A 174 -7.61 3.61 8.08
CA LEU A 174 -6.22 3.97 7.83
C LEU A 174 -5.50 4.32 9.14
N GLN A 175 -6.16 5.04 10.05
CA GLN A 175 -5.60 5.34 11.37
C GLN A 175 -5.43 4.08 12.22
N THR A 176 -6.42 3.17 12.26
CA THR A 176 -6.25 1.89 12.93
C THR A 176 -5.11 1.08 12.32
N ALA A 177 -4.95 1.07 11.00
CA ALA A 177 -3.81 0.40 10.38
C ALA A 177 -2.48 1.05 10.78
N ALA A 178 -2.40 2.38 10.83
CA ALA A 178 -1.23 3.12 11.28
C ALA A 178 -0.86 2.81 12.74
N ASP A 179 -1.83 2.65 13.63
CA ASP A 179 -1.59 2.28 15.04
C ASP A 179 -0.93 0.91 15.21
N LEU A 180 -1.20 0.00 14.27
CA LEU A 180 -0.90 -1.43 14.39
C LEU A 180 0.23 -1.89 13.46
N HIS A 181 0.56 -1.12 12.41
CA HIS A 181 1.42 -1.57 11.32
C HIS A 181 2.80 -2.06 11.77
N ASP A 182 3.30 -1.49 12.87
CA ASP A 182 4.69 -1.60 13.29
C ASP A 182 4.91 -2.42 14.56
N TRP A 183 3.85 -3.02 15.09
CA TRP A 183 3.88 -3.86 16.29
C TRP A 183 4.89 -5.01 16.22
N GLY A 184 5.11 -5.58 15.04
CA GLY A 184 6.08 -6.64 14.81
C GLY A 184 7.54 -6.21 14.96
N LYS A 185 7.83 -4.90 15.03
CA LYS A 185 9.17 -4.44 15.43
C LYS A 185 9.50 -4.82 16.88
N ALA A 186 8.52 -5.22 17.68
CA ALA A 186 8.72 -5.71 19.06
C ALA A 186 9.41 -7.08 19.17
N ASP A 187 9.65 -7.81 18.06
CA ASP A 187 10.49 -9.01 18.10
C ASP A 187 11.90 -8.63 18.58
N GLU A 188 12.36 -9.27 19.66
CA GLU A 188 13.68 -8.99 20.26
C GLU A 188 14.85 -9.17 19.28
N ARG A 189 14.71 -10.07 18.29
CA ARG A 189 15.72 -10.28 17.24
C ARG A 189 15.67 -9.14 16.23
N PHE A 190 14.49 -8.58 15.96
CA PHE A 190 14.37 -7.38 15.14
C PHE A 190 14.95 -6.16 15.86
N GLN A 191 14.70 -6.00 17.16
CA GLN A 191 15.32 -4.96 17.98
C GLN A 191 16.85 -5.09 18.03
N ALA A 192 17.37 -6.31 18.18
CA ALA A 192 18.81 -6.59 18.10
C ALA A 192 19.40 -6.19 16.74
N LEU A 193 18.69 -6.50 15.65
CA LEU A 193 19.09 -6.10 14.30
C LEU A 193 19.14 -4.58 14.16
N LEU A 194 18.11 -3.87 14.65
CA LEU A 194 18.07 -2.40 14.61
C LEU A 194 19.32 -1.85 15.30
N ILE A 195 19.57 -2.17 16.57
CA ILE A 195 20.72 -1.60 17.30
C ILE A 195 22.09 -2.15 16.86
N ASN A 196 22.12 -3.03 15.84
CA ASN A 196 23.31 -3.71 15.34
C ASN A 196 24.04 -4.55 16.42
N GLY A 197 23.29 -5.08 17.38
CA GLY A 197 23.78 -5.86 18.53
C GLY A 197 23.31 -7.31 18.51
N ASP A 198 23.18 -7.90 19.70
CA ASP A 198 22.55 -9.21 19.92
C ASP A 198 21.26 -9.12 20.78
N ARG A 199 20.65 -10.27 21.09
CA ARG A 199 19.41 -10.33 21.88
C ARG A 199 19.57 -9.78 23.30
N SER A 200 20.76 -9.92 23.90
CA SER A 200 21.06 -9.40 25.24
C SER A 200 21.10 -7.87 25.20
N ASP A 201 21.72 -7.29 24.16
CA ASP A 201 21.75 -5.85 23.95
C ASP A 201 20.33 -5.28 23.75
N ALA A 202 19.47 -6.02 23.04
CA ALA A 202 18.08 -5.65 22.82
C ALA A 202 17.26 -5.66 24.12
N TRP A 203 17.41 -6.69 24.96
CA TRP A 203 16.75 -6.76 26.27
C TRP A 203 17.20 -5.68 27.24
N ALA A 204 18.45 -5.21 27.13
CA ALA A 204 18.96 -4.12 27.95
C ALA A 204 18.39 -2.75 27.55
N GLN A 205 17.69 -2.64 26.42
CA GLN A 205 17.11 -1.36 25.99
C GLN A 205 15.91 -0.96 26.88
N PRO A 206 15.80 0.31 27.26
CA PRO A 206 14.71 0.79 28.12
C PRO A 206 13.37 0.93 27.38
N THR A 207 13.37 0.76 26.05
CA THR A 207 12.21 0.98 25.19
C THR A 207 12.36 0.21 23.89
N LEU A 208 11.28 0.09 23.12
CA LEU A 208 11.31 -0.42 21.76
C LEU A 208 11.65 0.70 20.79
N TRP A 209 12.56 0.41 19.87
CA TRP A 209 12.99 1.34 18.83
C TRP A 209 12.26 1.06 17.51
N ALA A 210 11.79 2.11 16.83
CA ALA A 210 11.43 2.03 15.42
C ALA A 210 12.68 2.06 14.54
N LYS A 211 13.69 2.84 14.95
CA LYS A 211 14.92 3.06 14.20
C LYS A 211 16.09 3.37 15.16
N SER A 212 17.28 2.92 14.78
CA SER A 212 18.53 3.11 15.53
C SER A 212 19.57 3.82 14.66
N GLY A 213 20.53 4.51 15.30
CA GLY A 213 21.51 5.35 14.60
C GLY A 213 22.71 4.64 13.98
N ARG A 214 22.84 3.30 14.09
CA ARG A 214 24.03 2.57 13.60
C ARG A 214 23.65 1.46 12.64
N MET A 215 24.11 1.59 11.40
CA MET A 215 23.71 0.69 10.33
C MET A 215 24.88 0.04 9.60
N ALA A 216 24.66 -1.19 9.18
CA ALA A 216 25.57 -1.95 8.34
C ALA A 216 25.57 -1.41 6.89
N ALA A 217 26.71 -0.83 6.48
CA ALA A 217 26.86 -0.19 5.17
C ALA A 217 26.82 -1.20 4.02
N THR A 218 27.38 -2.40 4.23
CA THR A 218 27.52 -3.43 3.17
C THR A 218 26.53 -4.59 3.31
N ARG A 219 26.29 -5.29 2.20
CA ARG A 219 25.47 -6.52 2.19
C ARG A 219 26.03 -7.62 3.12
N ALA A 220 27.35 -7.71 3.23
CA ALA A 220 28.02 -8.68 4.10
C ALA A 220 27.80 -8.35 5.58
N GLU A 221 27.93 -7.07 5.95
CA GLU A 221 27.65 -6.59 7.31
C GLU A 221 26.18 -6.78 7.69
N ARG A 222 25.23 -6.51 6.79
CA ARG A 222 23.79 -6.73 7.03
C ARG A 222 23.49 -8.20 7.29
N ARG A 223 24.07 -9.10 6.49
CA ARG A 223 23.97 -10.56 6.72
C ARG A 223 24.59 -10.98 8.05
N ALA A 224 25.72 -10.37 8.43
CA ALA A 224 26.35 -10.66 9.71
C ALA A 224 25.51 -10.15 10.89
N ALA A 225 24.92 -8.96 10.79
CA ALA A 225 24.01 -8.39 11.79
C ALA A 225 22.76 -9.25 11.98
N ARG A 226 22.09 -9.67 10.89
CA ARG A 226 20.94 -10.60 10.96
C ARG A 226 21.31 -11.91 11.66
N ARG A 227 22.47 -12.49 11.34
CA ARG A 227 22.96 -13.71 12.01
C ARG A 227 23.22 -13.51 13.50
N ARG A 228 23.83 -12.39 13.90
CA ARG A 228 24.06 -12.06 15.32
C ARG A 228 22.74 -11.87 16.08
N ALA A 229 21.78 -11.20 15.46
CA ALA A 229 20.45 -11.00 16.00
C ALA A 229 19.62 -12.30 16.09
N GLY A 230 19.99 -13.35 15.35
CA GLY A 230 19.23 -14.59 15.24
C GLY A 230 17.94 -14.44 14.41
N LEU A 231 17.81 -13.37 13.63
CA LEU A 231 16.61 -13.09 12.84
C LEU A 231 16.59 -14.00 11.59
N PRO A 232 15.50 -14.74 11.33
CA PRO A 232 15.44 -15.67 10.21
C PRO A 232 15.44 -14.93 8.87
N ASP A 233 15.89 -15.64 7.82
CA ASP A 233 15.84 -15.12 6.47
C ASP A 233 14.39 -14.82 6.05
N ASN A 234 14.21 -13.75 5.29
CA ASN A 234 12.92 -13.20 4.87
C ASN A 234 11.98 -12.79 6.01
N PHE A 235 12.46 -12.64 7.26
CA PHE A 235 11.64 -12.03 8.31
C PHE A 235 11.16 -10.65 7.88
N ARG A 236 9.89 -10.37 8.17
CA ARG A 236 9.15 -9.16 7.78
C ARG A 236 8.34 -8.72 8.99
N HIS A 237 8.64 -7.54 9.53
CA HIS A 237 8.03 -7.10 10.78
C HIS A 237 6.52 -6.90 10.61
N GLU A 238 6.05 -6.50 9.43
CA GLU A 238 4.63 -6.32 9.14
C GLU A 238 3.81 -7.63 9.16
N MET A 239 4.46 -8.77 8.91
CA MET A 239 3.84 -10.08 9.02
C MET A 239 3.61 -10.46 10.49
N LEU A 240 4.52 -10.07 11.37
CA LEU A 240 4.34 -10.25 12.82
C LEU A 240 3.34 -9.23 13.38
N SER A 241 3.34 -7.99 12.88
CA SER A 241 2.30 -6.99 13.19
C SER A 241 0.91 -7.51 12.87
N LEU A 242 0.75 -8.19 11.71
CA LEU A 242 -0.49 -8.85 11.35
C LEU A 242 -0.89 -9.92 12.38
N GLN A 243 0.02 -10.80 12.80
CA GLN A 243 -0.28 -11.83 13.80
C GLN A 243 -0.70 -11.22 15.14
N LEU A 244 0.00 -10.16 15.59
CA LEU A 244 -0.33 -9.43 16.82
C LEU A 244 -1.70 -8.75 16.72
N ALA A 245 -2.01 -8.13 15.58
CA ALA A 245 -3.32 -7.52 15.35
C ALA A 245 -4.45 -8.57 15.35
N GLN A 246 -4.20 -9.77 14.83
CA GLN A 246 -5.19 -10.86 14.82
C GLN A 246 -5.54 -11.41 16.21
N VAL A 247 -4.63 -11.32 17.19
CA VAL A 247 -4.92 -11.70 18.58
C VAL A 247 -5.46 -10.54 19.41
N GLY A 248 -5.08 -9.30 19.11
CA GLY A 248 -5.60 -8.08 19.73
C GLY A 248 -6.91 -7.59 19.13
N LEU A 249 -7.92 -8.46 19.04
CA LEU A 249 -9.17 -8.23 18.30
C LEU A 249 -9.94 -6.97 18.73
N ASP A 250 -9.84 -6.60 20.01
CA ASP A 250 -10.50 -5.45 20.63
C ASP A 250 -10.02 -4.09 20.08
N ARG A 251 -8.94 -4.07 19.29
CA ARG A 251 -8.47 -2.88 18.57
C ARG A 251 -8.88 -2.85 17.09
N LEU A 252 -9.49 -3.92 16.59
CA LEU A 252 -9.97 -4.00 15.22
C LEU A 252 -11.45 -3.62 15.14
N PRO A 253 -11.91 -3.12 13.98
CA PRO A 253 -13.33 -2.92 13.74
C PRO A 253 -14.14 -4.22 13.88
N ASP A 254 -15.35 -4.13 14.42
CA ASP A 254 -16.28 -5.26 14.51
C ASP A 254 -16.78 -5.71 13.13
N ASP A 255 -16.96 -4.77 12.20
CA ASP A 255 -17.36 -5.08 10.83
C ASP A 255 -16.26 -5.89 10.12
N ALA A 256 -16.64 -7.06 9.62
CA ALA A 256 -15.69 -8.00 9.03
C ALA A 256 -14.95 -7.43 7.82
N ASN A 257 -15.58 -6.55 7.04
CA ASN A 257 -14.94 -5.97 5.87
C ASN A 257 -13.97 -4.84 6.23
N ALA A 258 -14.34 -3.99 7.19
CA ALA A 258 -13.48 -2.97 7.77
C ALA A 258 -12.25 -3.61 8.41
N ARG A 259 -12.44 -4.68 9.19
CA ARG A 259 -11.37 -5.49 9.76
C ARG A 259 -10.44 -6.07 8.71
N ASP A 260 -10.99 -6.64 7.64
CA ASP A 260 -10.19 -7.15 6.53
C ASP A 260 -9.35 -6.05 5.89
N LEU A 261 -9.89 -4.85 5.67
CA LEU A 261 -9.11 -3.76 5.11
C LEU A 261 -7.94 -3.36 6.05
N VAL A 262 -8.20 -3.17 7.35
CA VAL A 262 -7.14 -2.82 8.33
C VAL A 262 -6.02 -3.87 8.32
N LEU A 263 -6.37 -5.15 8.43
CA LEU A 263 -5.37 -6.21 8.47
C LEU A 263 -4.61 -6.36 7.14
N HIS A 264 -5.23 -6.04 6.01
CA HIS A 264 -4.56 -6.01 4.71
C HIS A 264 -3.56 -4.86 4.61
N LEU A 265 -3.95 -3.66 5.06
CA LEU A 265 -3.08 -2.49 5.06
C LEU A 265 -1.84 -2.73 5.93
N ILE A 266 -2.02 -3.33 7.11
CA ILE A 266 -0.91 -3.78 7.96
C ILE A 266 -0.01 -4.77 7.20
N ALA A 267 -0.57 -5.83 6.61
CA ALA A 267 0.24 -6.85 5.96
C ALA A 267 0.99 -6.36 4.70
N SER A 268 0.45 -5.36 4.00
CA SER A 268 0.92 -4.94 2.68
C SER A 268 1.72 -3.65 2.67
N HIS A 269 1.95 -2.99 3.81
CA HIS A 269 2.58 -1.66 3.84
C HIS A 269 4.02 -1.64 3.30
N HIS A 270 4.76 -2.76 3.40
CA HIS A 270 6.07 -2.93 2.73
C HIS A 270 6.01 -3.71 1.40
N GLY A 271 4.82 -3.85 0.79
CA GLY A 271 4.64 -4.42 -0.55
C GLY A 271 4.51 -5.96 -0.62
N ALA A 272 4.66 -6.67 0.49
CA ALA A 272 4.32 -8.09 0.61
C ALA A 272 2.79 -8.31 0.68
N ALA A 273 2.33 -9.56 0.86
CA ALA A 273 0.91 -9.89 1.05
C ALA A 273 -0.01 -9.54 -0.15
N ARG A 274 0.55 -9.57 -1.37
CA ARG A 274 -0.16 -9.26 -2.62
C ARG A 274 0.03 -10.35 -3.69
N PRO A 275 -0.49 -11.58 -3.50
CA PRO A 275 -1.36 -12.03 -2.41
C PRO A 275 -0.63 -12.81 -1.30
N PHE A 276 0.66 -13.11 -1.46
CA PHE A 276 1.35 -14.05 -0.56
C PHE A 276 2.39 -13.36 0.32
N ALA A 277 2.50 -13.83 1.56
CA ALA A 277 3.60 -13.49 2.46
C ALA A 277 4.88 -14.28 2.08
N PRO A 278 6.08 -13.70 2.27
CA PRO A 278 7.33 -14.43 2.09
C PRO A 278 7.42 -15.63 3.03
N VAL A 279 7.97 -16.74 2.53
CA VAL A 279 8.20 -17.94 3.35
C VAL A 279 9.35 -17.69 4.32
N VAL A 280 9.09 -17.94 5.61
CA VAL A 280 10.04 -17.80 6.72
C VAL A 280 10.05 -19.11 7.51
N LEU A 281 11.20 -19.78 7.55
CA LEU A 281 11.37 -20.99 8.35
C LEU A 281 11.94 -20.60 9.72
N ASP A 282 11.06 -20.51 10.72
CA ASP A 282 11.40 -20.16 12.09
C ASP A 282 10.88 -21.23 13.06
N ASN A 283 11.75 -22.13 13.49
CA ASN A 283 11.39 -23.24 14.37
C ASN A 283 11.36 -22.83 15.85
N ASP A 284 11.98 -21.70 16.21
CA ASP A 284 12.12 -21.23 17.58
C ASP A 284 11.85 -19.71 17.67
N PRO A 285 10.64 -19.26 17.31
CA PRO A 285 10.27 -17.86 17.48
C PRO A 285 10.13 -17.55 18.98
N PRO A 286 10.66 -16.41 19.48
CA PRO A 286 10.46 -15.98 20.86
C PRO A 286 9.01 -15.51 21.09
N ASP A 287 8.62 -15.43 22.37
CA ASP A 287 7.42 -14.68 22.77
C ASP A 287 7.59 -13.19 22.42
N VAL A 288 6.48 -12.52 22.15
CA VAL A 288 6.46 -11.08 21.86
C VAL A 288 5.39 -10.42 22.72
N SER A 289 5.73 -9.29 23.34
CA SER A 289 4.81 -8.51 24.19
C SER A 289 4.91 -7.03 23.85
N LEU A 290 3.76 -6.36 23.80
CA LEU A 290 3.64 -4.93 23.52
C LEU A 290 3.45 -4.09 24.80
N VAL A 291 3.63 -4.69 25.99
CA VAL A 291 3.53 -3.96 27.28
C VAL A 291 4.51 -2.78 27.35
N ALA A 292 5.69 -2.91 26.73
CA ALA A 292 6.69 -1.85 26.66
C ALA A 292 6.23 -0.58 25.91
N VAL A 293 5.19 -0.70 25.06
CA VAL A 293 4.54 0.42 24.37
C VAL A 293 3.15 0.74 24.95
N GLY A 294 2.82 0.19 26.13
CA GLY A 294 1.56 0.45 26.83
C GLY A 294 0.35 -0.31 26.29
N VAL A 295 0.61 -1.38 25.53
CA VAL A 295 -0.44 -2.20 24.88
C VAL A 295 -0.45 -3.56 25.56
N ASP A 296 -1.57 -3.89 26.21
CA ASP A 296 -1.83 -5.24 26.70
C ASP A 296 -2.17 -6.15 25.52
N CYS A 297 -1.12 -6.73 24.92
CA CYS A 297 -1.19 -7.68 23.82
C CYS A 297 0.14 -8.44 23.78
N ALA A 298 0.05 -9.76 23.69
CA ALA A 298 1.19 -10.63 23.59
C ALA A 298 0.90 -11.81 22.66
N LEU A 299 1.95 -12.34 22.05
CA LEU A 299 1.91 -13.50 21.17
C LEU A 299 2.98 -14.48 21.62
N THR A 300 2.55 -15.68 22.01
CA THR A 300 3.46 -16.74 22.45
C THR A 300 4.18 -17.38 21.28
N ALA A 301 5.34 -17.98 21.53
CA ALA A 301 6.12 -18.77 20.59
C ALA A 301 5.27 -19.85 19.91
N ASP A 302 4.35 -20.47 20.66
CA ASP A 302 3.47 -21.52 20.11
C ASP A 302 2.42 -20.96 19.15
N GLN A 303 1.79 -19.83 19.48
CA GLN A 303 0.87 -19.13 18.58
C GLN A 303 1.58 -18.68 17.29
N ARG A 304 2.84 -18.21 17.40
CA ARG A 304 3.66 -17.83 16.24
C ARG A 304 3.94 -19.02 15.32
N ARG A 305 4.24 -20.20 15.87
CA ARG A 305 4.53 -21.43 15.10
C ARG A 305 3.29 -22.07 14.49
N THR A 306 2.14 -21.99 15.17
CA THR A 306 0.91 -22.67 14.72
C THR A 306 0.22 -21.92 13.59
N ASN A 307 0.32 -20.59 13.54
CA ASN A 307 -0.29 -19.77 12.50
C ASN A 307 0.69 -18.82 11.77
N PRO A 308 1.75 -19.33 11.11
CA PRO A 308 2.69 -18.50 10.39
C PRO A 308 2.04 -17.81 9.17
N PRO A 309 2.38 -16.53 8.89
CA PRO A 309 1.73 -15.75 7.82
C PRO A 309 1.88 -16.33 6.41
N HIS A 310 2.94 -17.10 6.15
CA HIS A 310 3.22 -17.71 4.86
C HIS A 310 2.41 -18.98 4.55
N ARG A 311 1.57 -19.46 5.49
CA ARG A 311 0.66 -20.57 5.19
C ARG A 311 -0.38 -20.15 4.16
N LEU A 312 -0.82 -21.11 3.35
CA LEU A 312 -1.87 -20.87 2.36
C LEU A 312 -3.23 -20.55 3.01
N ASP A 313 -3.48 -21.05 4.22
CA ASP A 313 -4.71 -20.83 4.99
C ASP A 313 -4.60 -19.69 6.02
N SER A 314 -3.57 -18.83 5.93
CA SER A 314 -3.38 -17.69 6.85
C SER A 314 -4.44 -16.59 6.69
N GLY A 315 -5.26 -16.66 5.63
CA GLY A 315 -6.29 -15.68 5.28
C GLY A 315 -5.77 -14.46 4.51
N ILE A 316 -4.44 -14.34 4.31
CA ILE A 316 -3.85 -13.19 3.59
C ILE A 316 -4.29 -13.17 2.13
N ALA A 317 -4.20 -14.32 1.45
CA ALA A 317 -4.56 -14.42 0.03
C ALA A 317 -6.06 -14.19 -0.19
N GLU A 318 -6.91 -14.81 0.64
CA GLU A 318 -8.36 -14.65 0.62
C GLU A 318 -8.75 -13.19 0.80
N ARG A 319 -8.15 -12.52 1.79
CA ARG A 319 -8.38 -11.10 2.08
C ARG A 319 -7.96 -10.21 0.92
N PHE A 320 -6.76 -10.40 0.37
CA PHE A 320 -6.30 -9.64 -0.81
C PHE A 320 -7.30 -9.76 -1.96
N TRP A 321 -7.74 -10.98 -2.28
CA TRP A 321 -8.69 -11.19 -3.38
C TRP A 321 -10.09 -10.66 -3.08
N LYS A 322 -10.55 -10.76 -1.83
CA LYS A 322 -11.83 -10.18 -1.39
C LYS A 322 -11.81 -8.66 -1.53
N LEU A 323 -10.74 -8.00 -1.06
CA LEU A 323 -10.60 -6.55 -1.14
C LEU A 323 -10.40 -6.06 -2.56
N ASN A 324 -9.66 -6.78 -3.42
CA ASN A 324 -9.55 -6.44 -4.83
C ASN A 324 -10.90 -6.49 -5.55
N ARG A 325 -11.77 -7.46 -5.22
CA ARG A 325 -13.13 -7.50 -5.76
C ARG A 325 -14.01 -6.36 -5.25
N ARG A 326 -13.77 -5.89 -4.02
CA ARG A 326 -14.53 -4.80 -3.40
C ARG A 326 -14.11 -3.42 -3.89
N PHE A 327 -12.81 -3.15 -3.91
CA PHE A 327 -12.23 -1.83 -4.18
C PHE A 327 -11.62 -1.71 -5.57
N GLY A 328 -11.43 -2.82 -6.26
CA GLY A 328 -10.69 -2.87 -7.51
C GLY A 328 -9.17 -2.90 -7.32
N TRP A 329 -8.50 -3.34 -8.37
CA TRP A 329 -7.04 -3.43 -8.47
C TRP A 329 -6.31 -2.13 -8.11
N TRP A 330 -6.91 -0.99 -8.45
CA TRP A 330 -6.30 0.32 -8.24
C TRP A 330 -6.81 1.01 -6.99
N GLY A 331 -8.08 0.83 -6.63
CA GLY A 331 -8.63 1.39 -5.40
C GLY A 331 -7.95 0.79 -4.17
N LEU A 332 -7.73 -0.53 -4.14
CA LEU A 332 -6.97 -1.15 -3.06
C LEU A 332 -5.52 -0.65 -3.04
N ALA A 333 -4.86 -0.59 -4.19
CA ALA A 333 -3.49 -0.08 -4.30
C ALA A 333 -3.37 1.40 -3.87
N TYR A 334 -4.42 2.19 -4.05
CA TYR A 334 -4.47 3.57 -3.59
C TYR A 334 -4.51 3.67 -2.07
N LEU A 335 -5.35 2.86 -1.40
CA LEU A 335 -5.40 2.79 0.06
C LEU A 335 -4.08 2.25 0.64
N GLU A 336 -3.49 1.22 0.03
CA GLU A 336 -2.15 0.72 0.38
C GLU A 336 -1.09 1.84 0.29
N ALA A 337 -1.13 2.63 -0.78
CA ALA A 337 -0.17 3.70 -1.01
C ALA A 337 -0.27 4.82 0.02
N ILE A 338 -1.47 5.14 0.54
CA ILE A 338 -1.63 6.18 1.56
C ILE A 338 -0.86 5.82 2.83
N LEU A 339 -1.07 4.62 3.37
CA LEU A 339 -0.37 4.19 4.58
C LEU A 339 1.14 4.09 4.33
N ARG A 340 1.55 3.47 3.21
CA ARG A 340 2.96 3.32 2.86
C ARG A 340 3.69 4.65 2.69
N LEU A 341 3.05 5.64 2.05
CA LEU A 341 3.64 6.96 1.86
C LEU A 341 3.64 7.77 3.16
N ALA A 342 2.65 7.60 4.03
CA ALA A 342 2.63 8.24 5.34
C ALA A 342 3.79 7.74 6.23
N ASP A 343 4.03 6.43 6.24
CA ASP A 343 5.19 5.83 6.92
C ASP A 343 6.53 6.35 6.38
N GLN A 344 6.70 6.34 5.06
CA GLN A 344 7.90 6.89 4.42
C GLN A 344 8.08 8.38 4.71
N ARG A 345 6.99 9.16 4.75
CA ARG A 345 7.05 10.59 5.02
C ARG A 345 7.40 10.88 6.48
N ALA A 346 6.84 10.13 7.42
CA ALA A 346 7.20 10.21 8.84
C ALA A 346 8.69 9.90 9.02
N SER A 347 9.15 8.79 8.44
CA SER A 347 10.57 8.39 8.43
C SER A 347 11.48 9.47 7.83
N GLN A 348 11.06 10.13 6.75
CA GLN A 348 11.82 11.22 6.13
C GLN A 348 11.91 12.44 7.05
N ARG A 349 10.80 12.91 7.62
CA ARG A 349 10.80 14.09 8.52
C ARG A 349 11.60 13.85 9.78
N GLU A 350 11.52 12.63 10.29
CA GLU A 350 12.39 12.15 11.33
C GLU A 350 13.85 12.35 10.90
N ASP A 351 14.28 11.78 9.77
CA ASP A 351 15.67 11.89 9.30
C ASP A 351 16.14 13.34 9.10
N ASP A 352 15.27 14.23 8.61
CA ASP A 352 15.57 15.64 8.38
C ASP A 352 15.68 16.47 9.68
N ASN A 353 15.47 15.87 10.87
CA ASN A 353 15.40 16.54 12.16
C ASN A 353 14.41 17.73 12.17
N ASP A 354 13.32 17.65 11.41
CA ASP A 354 12.35 18.74 11.31
C ASP A 354 11.67 18.96 12.69
N PRO A 355 11.84 20.13 13.34
CA PRO A 355 11.34 20.38 14.68
C PRO A 355 9.81 20.50 14.77
N ASP A 356 9.08 20.49 13.65
CA ASP A 356 7.62 20.70 13.61
C ASP A 356 6.78 19.46 14.00
N VAL A 357 7.41 18.43 14.58
CA VAL A 357 6.74 17.21 15.05
C VAL A 357 6.44 17.24 16.57
N GLY A 358 6.86 18.30 17.26
CA GLY A 358 6.66 18.47 18.71
C GLY A 358 5.98 19.78 19.07
N ALA A 359 4.76 19.68 19.61
CA ALA A 359 3.98 20.70 20.32
C ALA A 359 3.16 21.69 19.49
N GLN A 360 1.89 21.33 19.22
CA GLN A 360 0.81 22.28 19.47
C GLN A 360 0.24 22.00 20.86
N PRO A 361 0.31 22.92 21.83
CA PRO A 361 -0.42 22.78 23.08
C PRO A 361 -1.91 22.81 22.78
N MET A 362 -2.66 21.85 23.32
CA MET A 362 -4.11 22.00 23.45
C MET A 362 -4.40 23.25 24.26
N GLU A 363 -4.87 24.32 23.61
CA GLU A 363 -5.56 25.40 24.31
C GLU A 363 -6.86 24.83 24.88
N VAL A 364 -6.87 24.67 26.21
CA VAL A 364 -8.07 24.41 26.97
C VAL A 364 -8.87 25.72 26.97
N ALA A 365 -9.91 25.80 26.16
CA ALA A 365 -10.86 26.90 26.22
C ALA A 365 -11.63 26.83 27.55
N GLY A 366 -11.43 27.85 28.38
CA GLY A 366 -12.28 28.16 29.54
C GLY A 366 -13.52 28.95 29.17
#